data_AF-L1J1N9-F1
#
_entry.id   AF-L1J1N9-F1
#
_cell.length_a   1.000
_cell.length_b   1.000
_cell.length_c   1.000
_cell.angle_alpha   90.00
_cell.angle_beta   90.00
_cell.angle_gamma   90.00
#
_symmetry.space_group_name_H-M   'P 1'
#
loop_
_entity.id
_entity.type
_entity.pdbx_description
1 polymer ?
#
loop_
_entity_poly.entity_id
_entity_poly.type
_entity_poly.pdbx_seq_one_letter_code
_entity_poly.pdbx_strand_id
1 'polypeptide(L)'
;MSCGLVYPVDCSNLTRCYGDEGANLVSSEKSAYLGLRLSLTIAHHTAALLRAARAQAMVSQEFLQQEQEQEQEQELELELEQQQQQQQQQEQEQEQEQEQEQEQEQELEQELELEQEQELEQELEQERELEQELEQELEQELEQELEQEQEQEQEQEQELEHEQEQEQEQELELEQEQEQELEQEQELEQELEHDRRRGRHLAMVAMAAIAMALVVGSKGAVAVLEAIWPSLKTAKVDEAVELSEEIKSMKQQHKALDTPDNFVKASKMKRQIDQMEMRLKELKESLRSVSNSHNRNFVHSLLEVIIPAVLVIMFWATPMHKLPKDMLWPFAGIFSFPAHEEGAIGIIPWVFMCQRCFDVLVEIARGIAELVRR
;
A
#
# COMPACT_ATOMS: atom_id res chain seq x y z
N MET A 1 68.47 87.47 2.56
CA MET A 1 69.50 87.33 3.63
C MET A 1 69.03 86.21 4.56
N SER A 2 69.82 85.26 5.05
CA SER A 2 71.13 84.71 4.67
C SER A 2 71.30 83.36 5.42
N CYS A 3 72.38 82.62 5.16
CA CYS A 3 72.86 81.42 5.87
C CYS A 3 72.71 81.48 7.41
N GLY A 4 72.64 80.38 8.18
CA GLY A 4 73.08 78.99 7.94
C GLY A 4 74.16 78.59 8.97
N LEU A 5 74.60 77.31 9.02
CA LEU A 5 75.63 76.75 9.96
C LEU A 5 75.21 76.71 11.45
N VAL A 6 75.81 75.95 12.40
CA VAL A 6 76.52 74.62 12.50
C VAL A 6 76.84 74.42 14.03
N TYR A 7 77.24 73.32 14.70
CA TYR A 7 77.65 71.90 14.49
C TYR A 7 77.08 71.03 15.65
N PRO A 8 77.01 69.68 15.54
CA PRO A 8 76.76 68.78 16.68
C PRO A 8 78.07 68.33 17.38
N VAL A 9 77.99 67.97 18.67
CA VAL A 9 79.01 67.18 19.38
C VAL A 9 78.34 66.22 20.38
N ASP A 10 78.88 65.01 20.49
CA ASP A 10 78.43 63.93 21.38
C ASP A 10 78.93 64.10 22.83
N CYS A 11 78.21 63.55 23.82
CA CYS A 11 78.82 63.03 25.04
C CYS A 11 77.85 62.17 25.89
N SER A 12 78.27 60.95 26.24
CA SER A 12 77.45 60.01 27.02
C SER A 12 77.49 60.26 28.53
N ASN A 13 76.36 60.13 29.24
CA ASN A 13 76.30 59.44 30.55
C ASN A 13 74.88 59.18 31.13
N LEU A 14 74.62 57.90 31.44
CA LEU A 14 73.98 57.34 32.64
C LEU A 14 72.59 57.80 33.20
N THR A 15 71.74 56.77 33.42
CA THR A 15 70.78 56.60 34.57
C THR A 15 69.27 56.98 34.46
N ARG A 16 68.49 56.12 33.77
CA ARG A 16 67.35 55.32 34.31
C ARG A 16 66.38 55.90 35.39
N CYS A 17 65.06 55.98 35.09
CA CYS A 17 63.94 55.35 35.87
C CYS A 17 62.47 55.66 35.41
N TYR A 18 61.79 54.65 34.85
CA TYR A 18 60.37 54.20 34.95
C TYR A 18 59.11 55.11 35.08
N GLY A 19 58.10 54.82 34.21
CA GLY A 19 56.66 54.66 34.51
C GLY A 19 55.70 55.86 34.31
N ASP A 20 54.39 55.70 34.00
CA ASP A 20 53.70 54.61 33.25
C ASP A 20 52.30 55.09 32.73
N GLU A 21 51.63 54.26 31.92
CA GLU A 21 50.25 54.28 31.35
C GLU A 21 49.29 55.50 31.52
N GLY A 22 48.47 55.90 30.53
CA GLY A 22 48.28 55.38 29.16
C GLY A 22 46.84 55.05 28.73
N ALA A 23 45.86 55.00 29.64
CA ALA A 23 44.64 54.19 29.40
C ALA A 23 43.35 54.90 28.90
N ASN A 24 43.05 56.14 29.31
CA ASN A 24 41.63 56.56 29.48
C ASN A 24 40.93 57.34 28.35
N LEU A 25 41.58 57.69 27.23
CA LEU A 25 40.96 58.55 26.18
C LEU A 25 40.71 57.88 24.82
N VAL A 26 41.31 56.72 24.54
CA VAL A 26 41.25 56.07 23.21
C VAL A 26 40.01 55.17 23.03
N SER A 27 39.20 55.00 24.08
CA SER A 27 38.07 54.05 24.10
C SER A 27 36.81 54.53 23.36
N SER A 28 36.54 55.84 23.32
CA SER A 28 35.24 56.37 22.89
C SER A 28 35.04 56.36 21.36
N GLU A 29 35.91 57.04 20.59
CA GLU A 29 35.72 57.19 19.13
C GLU A 29 35.81 55.84 18.37
N LYS A 30 36.65 54.92 18.86
CA LYS A 30 36.77 53.58 18.28
C LYS A 30 35.45 52.80 18.42
N SER A 31 34.76 52.93 19.55
CA SER A 31 33.46 52.31 19.79
C SER A 31 32.41 52.76 18.75
N ALA A 32 32.34 54.06 18.46
CA ALA A 32 31.41 54.60 17.46
C ALA A 32 31.68 54.09 16.05
N TYR A 33 32.95 54.06 15.61
CA TYR A 33 33.33 53.54 14.29
C TYR A 33 33.12 52.03 14.15
N LEU A 34 33.35 51.25 15.21
CA LEU A 34 33.03 49.83 15.24
C LEU A 34 31.51 49.60 15.15
N GLY A 35 30.70 50.37 15.90
CA GLY A 35 29.24 50.29 15.83
C GLY A 35 28.66 50.59 14.44
N LEU A 36 29.15 51.64 13.77
CA LEU A 36 28.73 52.00 12.40
C LEU A 36 29.17 50.98 11.33
N ARG A 37 30.34 50.34 11.50
CA ARG A 37 30.70 49.20 10.63
C ARG A 37 29.83 47.97 10.91
N LEU A 38 29.55 47.66 12.17
CA LEU A 38 28.74 46.50 12.53
C LEU A 38 27.31 46.64 11.98
N SER A 39 26.68 47.81 12.12
CA SER A 39 25.33 48.04 11.61
C SER A 39 25.25 47.96 10.08
N LEU A 40 26.25 48.48 9.36
CA LEU A 40 26.33 48.37 7.89
C LEU A 40 26.57 46.94 7.42
N THR A 41 27.45 46.18 8.08
CA THR A 41 27.68 44.75 7.77
C THR A 41 26.43 43.91 8.06
N ILE A 42 25.76 44.15 9.19
CA ILE A 42 24.48 43.52 9.52
C ILE A 42 23.43 43.84 8.46
N ALA A 43 23.28 45.11 8.05
CA ALA A 43 22.35 45.52 7.00
C ALA A 43 22.64 44.85 5.65
N HIS A 44 23.91 44.66 5.28
CA HIS A 44 24.28 43.92 4.08
C HIS A 44 23.96 42.42 4.18
N HIS A 45 24.15 41.79 5.35
CA HIS A 45 23.79 40.39 5.57
C HIS A 45 22.28 40.16 5.63
N THR A 46 21.50 41.01 6.31
CA THR A 46 20.03 40.90 6.31
C THR A 46 19.45 41.16 4.92
N ALA A 47 19.98 42.11 4.16
CA ALA A 47 19.60 42.32 2.76
C ALA A 47 19.99 41.15 1.83
N ALA A 48 21.10 40.45 2.12
CA ALA A 48 21.48 39.24 1.38
C ALA A 48 20.55 38.07 1.70
N LEU A 49 20.26 37.83 2.98
CA LEU A 49 19.31 36.80 3.45
C LEU A 49 17.91 37.04 2.89
N LEU A 50 17.44 38.29 2.86
CA LEU A 50 16.14 38.65 2.29
C LEU A 50 16.06 38.38 0.77
N ARG A 51 17.16 38.55 0.03
CA ARG A 51 17.21 38.17 -1.40
C ARG A 51 17.24 36.66 -1.58
N ALA A 52 17.99 35.92 -0.76
CA ALA A 52 18.02 34.46 -0.81
C ALA A 52 16.63 33.85 -0.50
N ALA A 53 15.99 34.30 0.58
CA ALA A 53 14.63 33.88 0.95
C ALA A 53 13.60 34.23 -0.14
N ARG A 54 13.73 35.40 -0.80
CA ARG A 54 12.84 35.79 -1.91
C ARG A 54 13.07 34.96 -3.18
N ALA A 55 14.30 34.53 -3.44
CA ALA A 55 14.60 33.60 -4.54
C ALA A 55 14.03 32.20 -4.26
N GLN A 56 14.19 31.69 -3.03
CA GLN A 56 13.58 30.42 -2.61
C GLN A 56 12.04 30.46 -2.70
N ALA A 57 11.42 31.57 -2.31
CA ALA A 57 9.97 31.76 -2.47
C ALA A 57 9.52 31.81 -3.95
N MET A 58 10.36 32.30 -4.86
CA MET A 58 10.07 32.33 -6.30
C MET A 58 10.16 30.95 -6.94
N VAL A 59 11.23 30.19 -6.66
CA VAL A 59 11.37 28.79 -7.14
C VAL A 59 10.25 27.91 -6.54
N SER A 60 9.87 28.13 -5.28
CA SER A 60 8.73 27.45 -4.66
C SER A 60 7.37 27.84 -5.27
N GLN A 61 7.27 28.98 -5.94
CA GLN A 61 6.07 29.41 -6.66
C GLN A 61 6.02 28.80 -8.07
N GLU A 62 7.16 28.78 -8.77
CA GLU A 62 7.30 28.15 -10.09
C GLU A 62 7.04 26.64 -10.03
N PHE A 63 7.52 25.95 -8.99
CA PHE A 63 7.23 24.53 -8.75
C PHE A 63 5.72 24.25 -8.59
N LEU A 64 5.02 25.05 -7.78
CA LEU A 64 3.57 24.91 -7.58
C LEU A 64 2.78 25.21 -8.87
N GLN A 65 3.26 26.12 -9.71
CA GLN A 65 2.62 26.38 -11.00
C GLN A 65 2.84 25.23 -11.98
N GLN A 66 4.02 24.59 -11.99
CA GLN A 66 4.28 23.40 -12.80
C GLN A 66 3.45 22.19 -12.34
N GLU A 67 3.20 22.01 -11.04
CA GLU A 67 2.25 21.01 -10.54
C GLU A 67 0.82 21.30 -11.04
N GLN A 68 0.35 22.56 -11.01
CA GLN A 68 -0.97 22.93 -11.54
C GLN A 68 -1.09 22.74 -13.05
N GLU A 69 -0.06 23.07 -13.84
CA GLU A 69 -0.06 22.85 -15.29
C GLU A 69 -0.07 21.34 -15.63
N GLN A 70 0.63 20.48 -14.87
CA GLN A 70 0.52 19.02 -15.01
C GLN A 70 -0.84 18.46 -14.59
N GLU A 71 -1.48 19.01 -13.56
CA GLU A 71 -2.83 18.55 -13.16
C GLU A 71 -3.87 18.94 -14.23
N GLN A 72 -3.77 20.13 -14.84
CA GLN A 72 -4.63 20.52 -15.97
C GLN A 72 -4.39 19.71 -17.25
N GLU A 73 -3.14 19.38 -17.59
CA GLU A 73 -2.86 18.45 -18.70
C GLU A 73 -3.45 17.04 -18.42
N GLN A 74 -3.49 16.59 -17.16
CA GLN A 74 -4.08 15.30 -16.78
C GLN A 74 -5.61 15.31 -16.74
N GLU A 75 -6.25 16.40 -16.33
CA GLU A 75 -7.71 16.56 -16.43
C GLU A 75 -8.18 16.59 -17.90
N LEU A 76 -7.44 17.26 -18.79
CA LEU A 76 -7.77 17.33 -20.21
C LEU A 76 -7.53 15.99 -20.94
N GLU A 77 -6.49 15.24 -20.59
CA GLU A 77 -6.24 13.89 -21.15
C GLU A 77 -7.32 12.90 -20.67
N LEU A 78 -7.83 13.04 -19.43
CA LEU A 78 -8.96 12.26 -18.92
C LEU A 78 -10.30 12.62 -19.61
N GLU A 79 -10.56 13.91 -19.86
CA GLU A 79 -11.74 14.34 -20.62
C GLU A 79 -11.72 13.78 -22.06
N LEU A 80 -10.54 13.73 -22.68
CA LEU A 80 -10.36 13.13 -24.01
C LEU A 80 -10.50 11.59 -24.00
N GLU A 81 -9.96 10.90 -23.00
CA GLU A 81 -10.20 9.46 -22.80
C GLU A 81 -11.70 9.18 -22.59
N GLN A 82 -12.41 10.01 -21.83
CA GLN A 82 -13.86 9.88 -21.62
C GLN A 82 -14.67 10.12 -22.91
N GLN A 83 -14.31 11.12 -23.71
CA GLN A 83 -14.93 11.35 -25.02
C GLN A 83 -14.69 10.19 -25.99
N GLN A 84 -13.49 9.59 -26.00
CA GLN A 84 -13.22 8.39 -26.81
C GLN A 84 -14.01 7.16 -26.33
N GLN A 85 -14.16 6.96 -25.02
CA GLN A 85 -15.00 5.89 -24.48
C GLN A 85 -16.48 6.09 -24.84
N GLN A 86 -17.00 7.32 -24.76
CA GLN A 86 -18.37 7.63 -25.16
C GLN A 86 -18.58 7.42 -26.67
N GLN A 87 -17.59 7.77 -27.50
CA GLN A 87 -17.66 7.53 -28.94
C GLN A 87 -17.61 6.03 -29.26
N GLN A 88 -16.76 5.25 -28.60
CA GLN A 88 -16.72 3.79 -28.74
C GLN A 88 -18.00 3.11 -28.26
N GLN A 89 -18.66 3.64 -27.22
CA GLN A 89 -19.97 3.16 -26.79
C GLN A 89 -21.04 3.43 -27.86
N GLN A 90 -21.03 4.61 -28.50
CA GLN A 90 -21.96 4.90 -29.61
C GLN A 90 -21.68 4.07 -30.86
N GLU A 91 -20.42 3.76 -31.16
CA GLU A 91 -20.03 2.85 -32.23
C GLU A 91 -20.51 1.41 -31.91
N GLN A 92 -20.38 0.94 -30.67
CA GLN A 92 -20.89 -0.37 -30.23
C GLN A 92 -22.42 -0.46 -30.16
N GLU A 93 -23.10 0.63 -29.76
CA GLU A 93 -24.57 0.72 -29.80
C GLU A 93 -25.07 0.62 -31.26
N GLN A 94 -24.40 1.29 -32.21
CA GLN A 94 -24.72 1.18 -33.64
C GLN A 94 -24.35 -0.17 -34.27
N GLU A 95 -23.29 -0.83 -33.81
CA GLU A 95 -22.97 -2.21 -34.21
C GLU A 95 -24.06 -3.18 -33.70
N GLN A 96 -24.53 -3.03 -32.44
CA GLN A 96 -25.62 -3.85 -31.89
C GLN A 96 -26.99 -3.57 -32.53
N GLU A 97 -27.30 -2.32 -32.90
CA GLU A 97 -28.50 -2.01 -33.68
C GLU A 97 -28.43 -2.68 -35.07
N GLN A 98 -27.27 -2.67 -35.74
CA GLN A 98 -27.07 -3.34 -37.03
C GLN A 98 -27.05 -4.87 -36.94
N GLU A 99 -26.55 -5.45 -35.83
CA GLU A 99 -26.65 -6.89 -35.57
C GLU A 99 -28.12 -7.29 -35.34
N GLN A 100 -28.90 -6.52 -34.58
CA GLN A 100 -30.34 -6.76 -34.39
C GLN A 100 -31.18 -6.56 -35.65
N GLU A 101 -30.84 -5.62 -36.52
CA GLU A 101 -31.46 -5.49 -37.85
C GLU A 101 -31.13 -6.71 -38.73
N GLN A 102 -29.89 -7.20 -38.72
CA GLN A 102 -29.49 -8.42 -39.46
C GLN A 102 -30.06 -9.71 -38.88
N GLU A 103 -30.25 -9.82 -37.56
CA GLU A 103 -30.95 -10.95 -36.94
C GLU A 103 -32.44 -10.94 -37.35
N GLN A 104 -33.10 -9.77 -37.36
CA GLN A 104 -34.49 -9.64 -37.84
C GLN A 104 -34.64 -9.92 -39.33
N GLU A 105 -33.70 -9.50 -40.19
CA GLU A 105 -33.69 -9.88 -41.61
C GLU A 105 -33.51 -11.41 -41.78
N GLN A 106 -32.65 -12.05 -40.98
CA GLN A 106 -32.45 -13.51 -41.00
C GLN A 106 -33.61 -14.31 -40.42
N GLU A 107 -34.31 -13.80 -39.39
CA GLU A 107 -35.55 -14.41 -38.88
C GLU A 107 -36.64 -14.35 -39.94
N LEU A 108 -36.78 -13.21 -40.66
CA LEU A 108 -37.75 -13.05 -41.73
C LEU A 108 -37.43 -13.91 -42.97
N GLU A 109 -36.14 -14.06 -43.33
CA GLU A 109 -35.72 -15.00 -44.38
C GLU A 109 -36.03 -16.46 -43.98
N GLN A 110 -35.81 -16.84 -42.72
CA GLN A 110 -36.15 -18.18 -42.21
C GLN A 110 -37.66 -18.44 -42.13
N GLU A 111 -38.48 -17.46 -41.74
CA GLU A 111 -39.95 -17.59 -41.81
C GLU A 111 -40.39 -17.81 -43.27
N LEU A 112 -39.81 -17.09 -44.22
CA LEU A 112 -40.12 -17.23 -45.66
C LEU A 112 -39.62 -18.55 -46.25
N GLU A 113 -38.47 -19.08 -45.82
CA GLU A 113 -38.01 -20.42 -46.20
C GLU A 113 -38.92 -21.51 -45.60
N LEU A 114 -39.36 -21.36 -44.34
CA LEU A 114 -40.27 -22.31 -43.69
C LEU A 114 -41.67 -22.30 -44.32
N GLU A 115 -42.20 -21.14 -44.74
CA GLU A 115 -43.45 -21.08 -45.52
C GLU A 115 -43.31 -21.85 -46.85
N GLN A 116 -42.17 -21.73 -47.55
CA GLN A 116 -41.90 -22.47 -48.79
C GLN A 116 -41.70 -23.98 -48.56
N GLU A 117 -41.05 -24.40 -47.48
CA GLU A 117 -40.96 -25.82 -47.12
C GLU A 117 -42.34 -26.41 -46.76
N GLN A 118 -43.21 -25.65 -46.10
CA GLN A 118 -44.59 -26.08 -45.81
C GLN A 118 -45.47 -26.15 -47.05
N GLU A 119 -45.30 -25.25 -48.03
CA GLU A 119 -45.97 -25.38 -49.34
C GLU A 119 -45.47 -26.64 -50.08
N LEU A 120 -44.17 -26.93 -50.06
CA LEU A 120 -43.58 -28.10 -50.71
C LEU A 120 -43.94 -29.43 -50.02
N GLU A 121 -44.02 -29.47 -48.68
CA GLU A 121 -44.47 -30.66 -47.96
C GLU A 121 -45.95 -30.96 -48.23
N GLN A 122 -46.79 -29.93 -48.39
CA GLN A 122 -48.18 -30.11 -48.84
C GLN A 122 -48.29 -30.63 -50.28
N GLU A 123 -47.40 -30.23 -51.20
CA GLU A 123 -47.34 -30.83 -52.54
C GLU A 123 -46.88 -32.31 -52.48
N LEU A 124 -45.91 -32.64 -51.62
CA LEU A 124 -45.40 -34.00 -51.45
C LEU A 124 -46.38 -34.93 -50.72
N GLU A 125 -47.16 -34.42 -49.77
CA GLU A 125 -48.21 -35.20 -49.09
C GLU A 125 -49.30 -35.61 -50.08
N GLN A 126 -49.70 -34.71 -50.99
CA GLN A 126 -50.61 -35.02 -52.11
C GLN A 126 -50.02 -36.07 -53.08
N GLU A 127 -48.70 -36.04 -53.34
CA GLU A 127 -48.04 -37.09 -54.14
C GLU A 127 -48.01 -38.44 -53.42
N ARG A 128 -47.84 -38.46 -52.08
CA ARG A 128 -47.90 -39.68 -51.26
C ARG A 128 -49.30 -40.25 -51.09
N GLU A 129 -50.34 -39.42 -50.99
CA GLU A 129 -51.72 -39.92 -51.00
C GLU A 129 -51.99 -40.72 -52.29
N LEU A 130 -51.50 -40.21 -53.43
CA LEU A 130 -51.58 -40.90 -54.73
C LEU A 130 -50.73 -42.18 -54.81
N GLU A 131 -49.56 -42.23 -54.16
CA GLU A 131 -48.78 -43.49 -54.04
C GLU A 131 -49.46 -44.51 -53.11
N GLN A 132 -50.08 -44.09 -52.00
CA GLN A 132 -50.77 -45.00 -51.08
C GLN A 132 -52.08 -45.57 -51.66
N GLU A 133 -52.81 -44.79 -52.46
CA GLU A 133 -53.93 -45.35 -53.26
C GLU A 133 -53.42 -46.47 -54.20
N LEU A 134 -52.21 -46.34 -54.75
CA LEU A 134 -51.60 -47.33 -55.64
C LEU A 134 -51.02 -48.55 -54.90
N GLU A 135 -50.43 -48.38 -53.70
CA GLU A 135 -49.96 -49.52 -52.87
C GLU A 135 -51.15 -50.34 -52.34
N GLN A 136 -52.27 -49.70 -51.97
CA GLN A 136 -53.46 -50.43 -51.51
C GLN A 136 -54.13 -51.25 -52.63
N GLU A 137 -54.01 -50.85 -53.89
CA GLU A 137 -54.42 -51.70 -55.03
C GLU A 137 -53.52 -52.95 -55.17
N LEU A 138 -52.25 -52.88 -54.74
CA LEU A 138 -51.28 -53.97 -54.84
C LEU A 138 -51.28 -54.92 -53.62
N GLU A 139 -51.42 -54.41 -52.40
CA GLU A 139 -51.43 -55.23 -51.18
C GLU A 139 -52.67 -56.14 -51.12
N GLN A 140 -53.79 -55.68 -51.70
CA GLN A 140 -55.00 -56.49 -51.94
C GLN A 140 -54.77 -57.67 -52.91
N GLU A 141 -53.75 -57.64 -53.78
CA GLU A 141 -53.36 -58.82 -54.58
C GLU A 141 -52.55 -59.83 -53.74
N LEU A 142 -51.78 -59.36 -52.73
CA LEU A 142 -50.85 -60.18 -51.94
C LEU A 142 -51.48 -60.86 -50.72
N GLU A 143 -52.41 -60.20 -50.01
CA GLU A 143 -53.06 -60.79 -48.82
C GLU A 143 -53.84 -62.09 -49.19
N GLN A 144 -54.32 -62.17 -50.43
CA GLN A 144 -54.95 -63.37 -51.02
C GLN A 144 -53.99 -64.58 -51.15
N GLU A 145 -52.67 -64.38 -51.04
CA GLU A 145 -51.69 -65.46 -50.99
C GLU A 145 -51.42 -65.95 -49.55
N LEU A 146 -51.40 -65.07 -48.54
CA LEU A 146 -50.84 -65.38 -47.22
C LEU A 146 -51.82 -66.06 -46.23
N GLU A 147 -53.15 -65.89 -46.38
CA GLU A 147 -54.14 -66.65 -45.59
C GLU A 147 -53.94 -68.18 -45.70
N GLN A 148 -53.19 -68.65 -46.71
CA GLN A 148 -52.93 -70.06 -46.99
C GLN A 148 -51.88 -70.71 -46.05
N GLU A 149 -51.16 -69.96 -45.20
CA GLU A 149 -50.07 -70.52 -44.37
C GLU A 149 -50.36 -70.66 -42.85
N GLN A 150 -51.06 -69.72 -42.19
CA GLN A 150 -50.85 -69.45 -40.75
C GLN A 150 -51.62 -70.31 -39.71
N GLU A 151 -52.39 -71.33 -40.08
CA GLU A 151 -53.19 -72.15 -39.12
C GLU A 151 -52.37 -73.11 -38.19
N GLN A 152 -51.14 -72.77 -37.77
CA GLN A 152 -50.15 -73.80 -37.35
C GLN A 152 -49.45 -73.71 -35.95
N GLU A 153 -49.52 -72.64 -35.12
CA GLU A 153 -48.42 -72.38 -34.13
C GLU A 153 -48.67 -71.93 -32.65
N GLN A 154 -49.84 -72.08 -31.98
CA GLN A 154 -50.08 -71.52 -30.61
C GLN A 154 -50.44 -72.51 -29.44
N GLU A 155 -49.52 -72.87 -28.50
CA GLU A 155 -49.84 -73.58 -27.21
C GLU A 155 -48.85 -73.37 -26.00
N GLN A 156 -49.35 -73.36 -24.72
CA GLN A 156 -48.69 -73.46 -23.36
C GLN A 156 -48.08 -72.19 -22.65
N GLU A 157 -47.52 -72.25 -21.40
CA GLU A 157 -48.17 -72.12 -20.05
C GLU A 157 -47.16 -71.70 -18.90
N GLN A 158 -47.56 -71.53 -17.60
CA GLN A 158 -46.80 -70.79 -16.51
C GLN A 158 -46.90 -71.34 -15.02
N GLU A 159 -46.89 -70.47 -13.95
CA GLU A 159 -46.88 -70.68 -12.45
C GLU A 159 -45.48 -70.89 -11.72
N LEU A 160 -45.20 -70.69 -10.40
CA LEU A 160 -45.88 -70.25 -9.13
C LEU A 160 -44.87 -69.63 -8.06
N GLU A 161 -45.26 -69.32 -6.80
CA GLU A 161 -44.47 -68.55 -5.75
C GLU A 161 -44.78 -68.92 -4.23
N HIS A 162 -44.14 -68.25 -3.22
CA HIS A 162 -44.49 -68.08 -1.75
C HIS A 162 -44.20 -69.25 -0.71
N GLU A 163 -43.89 -69.14 0.63
CA GLU A 163 -43.22 -68.17 1.58
C GLU A 163 -43.09 -68.75 3.05
N GLN A 164 -42.74 -67.93 4.10
CA GLN A 164 -42.75 -68.11 5.60
C GLN A 164 -41.71 -69.04 6.34
N GLU A 165 -41.30 -68.89 7.63
CA GLU A 165 -41.26 -67.79 8.66
C GLU A 165 -40.57 -68.26 10.00
N GLN A 166 -39.77 -67.45 10.75
CA GLN A 166 -39.73 -67.38 12.26
C GLN A 166 -38.61 -66.51 12.95
N GLU A 167 -38.89 -66.20 14.23
CA GLU A 167 -38.04 -65.70 15.37
C GLU A 167 -37.61 -64.22 15.52
N GLN A 168 -37.54 -63.78 16.79
CA GLN A 168 -37.24 -62.43 17.31
C GLN A 168 -36.38 -62.54 18.61
N GLU A 169 -35.93 -61.39 19.14
CA GLU A 169 -35.29 -61.13 20.46
C GLU A 169 -33.75 -61.06 20.53
N GLN A 170 -33.23 -59.83 20.41
CA GLN A 170 -32.15 -59.24 21.22
C GLN A 170 -32.50 -57.73 21.36
N GLU A 171 -32.62 -57.15 22.56
CA GLU A 171 -31.52 -56.53 23.34
C GLU A 171 -30.78 -55.48 22.48
N LEU A 172 -31.00 -54.17 22.59
CA LEU A 172 -31.27 -53.30 23.76
C LEU A 172 -30.07 -53.12 24.72
N GLU A 173 -28.85 -53.31 24.19
CA GLU A 173 -27.58 -52.90 24.82
C GLU A 173 -27.08 -51.55 24.24
N LEU A 174 -27.57 -50.40 24.73
CA LEU A 174 -26.88 -49.10 24.51
C LEU A 174 -27.21 -47.95 25.49
N GLU A 175 -27.71 -48.22 26.70
CA GLU A 175 -27.99 -47.18 27.71
C GLU A 175 -27.20 -47.34 29.02
N GLN A 176 -26.14 -48.17 29.05
CA GLN A 176 -25.34 -48.41 30.28
C GLN A 176 -23.82 -48.16 30.16
N GLU A 177 -23.36 -47.45 29.12
CA GLU A 177 -21.97 -46.97 29.05
C GLU A 177 -21.80 -45.50 29.52
N GLN A 178 -22.87 -44.68 29.51
CA GLN A 178 -22.77 -43.24 29.79
C GLN A 178 -22.55 -42.84 31.28
N GLU A 179 -22.59 -43.77 32.23
CA GLU A 179 -22.32 -43.47 33.65
C GLU A 179 -20.85 -43.70 34.09
N GLN A 180 -19.96 -44.22 33.23
CA GLN A 180 -18.54 -44.44 33.60
C GLN A 180 -17.53 -43.47 32.96
N GLU A 181 -17.88 -42.74 31.90
CA GLU A 181 -16.98 -41.71 31.33
C GLU A 181 -16.91 -40.46 32.23
N LEU A 182 -18.02 -40.10 32.89
CA LEU A 182 -18.17 -38.81 33.59
C LEU A 182 -17.31 -38.65 34.86
N GLU A 183 -16.85 -39.76 35.48
CA GLU A 183 -15.96 -39.70 36.64
C GLU A 183 -14.47 -39.51 36.24
N GLN A 184 -14.06 -39.88 35.02
CA GLN A 184 -12.66 -39.73 34.59
C GLN A 184 -12.32 -38.32 34.08
N GLU A 185 -13.27 -37.56 33.53
CA GLU A 185 -13.02 -36.18 33.10
C GLU A 185 -12.69 -35.24 34.28
N GLN A 186 -13.33 -35.44 35.45
CA GLN A 186 -13.24 -34.49 36.57
C GLN A 186 -11.92 -34.52 37.36
N GLU A 187 -11.14 -35.60 37.29
CA GLU A 187 -9.76 -35.61 37.83
C GLU A 187 -8.78 -34.98 36.84
N LEU A 188 -8.98 -35.14 35.53
CA LEU A 188 -8.04 -34.66 34.49
C LEU A 188 -8.01 -33.12 34.38
N GLU A 189 -9.14 -32.44 34.54
CA GLU A 189 -9.17 -30.96 34.52
C GLU A 189 -8.33 -30.33 35.65
N GLN A 190 -8.31 -30.94 36.84
CA GLN A 190 -7.69 -30.33 38.03
C GLN A 190 -6.16 -30.36 37.99
N GLU A 191 -5.55 -31.36 37.35
CA GLU A 191 -4.10 -31.42 37.17
C GLU A 191 -3.64 -30.43 36.08
N LEU A 192 -4.40 -30.30 34.99
CA LEU A 192 -4.11 -29.42 33.86
C LEU A 192 -4.23 -27.92 34.24
N GLU A 193 -5.13 -27.58 35.17
CA GLU A 193 -5.25 -26.27 35.81
C GLU A 193 -3.97 -25.81 36.54
N HIS A 194 -3.15 -26.76 37.04
CA HIS A 194 -1.98 -26.44 37.86
C HIS A 194 -0.78 -25.99 37.02
N ASP A 195 -0.47 -26.69 35.92
CA ASP A 195 0.66 -26.31 35.06
C ASP A 195 0.37 -25.09 34.18
N ARG A 196 -0.91 -24.82 33.89
CA ARG A 196 -1.35 -23.55 33.31
C ARG A 196 -0.94 -22.34 34.15
N ARG A 197 -0.62 -22.50 35.44
CA ARG A 197 -0.15 -21.41 36.32
C ARG A 197 1.34 -21.11 36.13
N ARG A 198 2.18 -22.14 35.94
CA ARG A 198 3.63 -21.98 35.69
C ARG A 198 3.91 -21.53 34.25
N GLY A 199 3.22 -22.14 33.28
CA GLY A 199 3.32 -21.75 31.86
C GLY A 199 2.97 -20.28 31.62
N ARG A 200 1.95 -19.73 32.30
CA ARG A 200 1.57 -18.30 32.19
C ARG A 200 2.69 -17.34 32.57
N HIS A 201 3.52 -17.63 33.59
CA HIS A 201 4.63 -16.73 33.95
C HIS A 201 5.75 -16.76 32.91
N LEU A 202 6.11 -17.93 32.40
CA LEU A 202 7.13 -18.03 31.35
C LEU A 202 6.65 -17.38 30.04
N ALA A 203 5.39 -17.60 29.67
CA ALA A 203 4.73 -16.94 28.54
C ALA A 203 4.66 -15.42 28.72
N MET A 204 4.30 -14.91 29.90
CA MET A 204 4.30 -13.47 30.19
C MET A 204 5.68 -12.83 30.04
N VAL A 205 6.74 -13.48 30.55
CA VAL A 205 8.12 -12.97 30.40
C VAL A 205 8.59 -13.05 28.94
N ALA A 206 8.26 -14.12 28.21
CA ALA A 206 8.56 -14.25 26.79
C ALA A 206 7.83 -13.17 25.96
N MET A 207 6.53 -12.96 26.20
CA MET A 207 5.74 -11.92 25.53
C MET A 207 6.24 -10.51 25.87
N ALA A 208 6.66 -10.25 27.12
CA ALA A 208 7.28 -8.99 27.48
C ALA A 208 8.62 -8.77 26.77
N ALA A 209 9.45 -9.81 26.65
CA ALA A 209 10.73 -9.74 25.93
C ALA A 209 10.55 -9.54 24.42
N ILE A 210 9.63 -10.28 23.79
CA ILE A 210 9.25 -10.12 22.38
C ILE A 210 8.71 -8.71 22.15
N ALA A 211 7.83 -8.21 23.02
CA ALA A 211 7.25 -6.89 22.85
C ALA A 211 8.25 -5.76 23.11
N MET A 212 9.22 -5.92 24.02
CA MET A 212 10.36 -5.01 24.13
C MET A 212 11.18 -5.04 22.83
N ALA A 213 11.50 -6.21 22.28
CA ALA A 213 12.20 -6.32 21.00
C ALA A 213 11.42 -5.66 19.85
N LEU A 214 10.08 -5.75 19.84
CA LEU A 214 9.22 -5.07 18.88
C LEU A 214 9.22 -3.55 19.06
N VAL A 215 9.01 -3.01 20.27
CA VAL A 215 9.01 -1.54 20.54
C VAL A 215 10.38 -0.91 20.29
N VAL A 216 11.46 -1.65 20.52
CA VAL A 216 12.84 -1.21 20.29
C VAL A 216 13.21 -1.31 18.81
N GLY A 217 12.97 -2.46 18.20
CA GLY A 217 13.20 -2.69 16.78
C GLY A 217 12.36 -1.77 15.91
N SER A 218 11.15 -1.39 16.37
CA SER A 218 10.28 -0.47 15.66
C SER A 218 10.75 0.98 15.71
N LYS A 219 11.14 1.52 16.87
CA LYS A 219 11.78 2.85 16.94
C LYS A 219 13.07 2.90 16.13
N GLY A 220 13.86 1.82 16.15
CA GLY A 220 15.02 1.67 15.27
C GLY A 220 14.65 1.70 13.77
N ALA A 221 13.64 0.92 13.37
CA ALA A 221 13.16 0.88 11.99
C ALA A 221 12.60 2.24 11.53
N VAL A 222 11.79 2.93 12.35
CA VAL A 222 11.29 4.28 12.05
C VAL A 222 12.45 5.28 11.91
N ALA A 223 13.44 5.24 12.80
CA ALA A 223 14.59 6.13 12.72
C ALA A 223 15.47 5.89 11.48
N VAL A 224 15.54 4.65 10.98
CA VAL A 224 16.21 4.30 9.72
C VAL A 224 15.36 4.69 8.52
N LEU A 225 14.04 4.45 8.56
CA LEU A 225 13.10 4.83 7.50
C LEU A 225 13.10 6.34 7.32
N GLU A 226 12.86 7.15 8.36
CA GLU A 226 12.88 8.62 8.28
C GLU A 226 14.24 9.20 7.83
N ALA A 227 15.34 8.46 7.98
CA ALA A 227 16.65 8.85 7.46
C ALA A 227 16.86 8.52 5.97
N ILE A 228 16.13 7.54 5.43
CA ILE A 228 16.22 7.09 4.03
C ILE A 228 15.08 7.67 3.17
N TRP A 229 13.91 7.90 3.76
CA TRP A 229 12.69 8.40 3.10
C TRP A 229 12.89 9.69 2.31
N PRO A 230 13.61 10.72 2.81
CA PRO A 230 13.83 11.95 2.04
C PRO A 230 14.63 11.67 0.77
N SER A 231 15.73 10.92 0.88
CA SER A 231 16.62 10.57 -0.23
C SER A 231 15.93 9.67 -1.27
N LEU A 232 15.10 8.73 -0.81
CA LEU A 232 14.31 7.87 -1.69
C LEU A 232 13.19 8.65 -2.39
N LYS A 233 12.55 9.61 -1.68
CA LYS A 233 11.52 10.47 -2.28
C LYS A 233 12.12 11.43 -3.30
N THR A 234 13.26 12.06 -3.03
CA THR A 234 13.91 12.95 -4.02
C THR A 234 14.32 12.17 -5.26
N ALA A 235 15.03 11.04 -5.11
CA ALA A 235 15.46 10.24 -6.27
C ALA A 235 14.28 9.81 -7.18
N LYS A 236 13.13 9.47 -6.60
CA LYS A 236 11.91 9.14 -7.37
C LYS A 236 11.17 10.36 -7.95
N VAL A 237 11.33 11.54 -7.38
CA VAL A 237 10.86 12.81 -8.00
C VAL A 237 11.75 13.15 -9.19
N ASP A 238 13.07 13.06 -9.01
CA ASP A 238 14.06 13.34 -10.05
C ASP A 238 13.84 12.43 -11.28
N GLU A 239 13.67 11.11 -11.05
CA GLU A 239 13.34 10.11 -12.07
C GLU A 239 12.00 10.40 -12.79
N ALA A 240 10.98 10.86 -12.07
CA ALA A 240 9.68 11.19 -12.64
C ALA A 240 9.69 12.50 -13.45
N VAL A 241 10.55 13.46 -13.09
CA VAL A 241 10.77 14.71 -13.84
C VAL A 241 11.52 14.44 -15.14
N GLU A 242 12.63 13.69 -15.09
CA GLU A 242 13.40 13.32 -16.29
C GLU A 242 12.54 12.59 -17.33
N LEU A 243 11.72 11.62 -16.87
CA LEU A 243 10.81 10.88 -17.74
C LEU A 243 9.68 11.76 -18.32
N SER A 244 9.22 12.78 -17.59
CA SER A 244 8.22 13.76 -18.08
C SER A 244 8.79 14.63 -19.20
N GLU A 245 10.05 15.05 -19.11
CA GLU A 245 10.73 15.80 -20.18
C GLU A 245 10.97 14.91 -21.42
N GLU A 246 11.34 13.63 -21.24
CA GLU A 246 11.48 12.69 -22.35
C GLU A 246 10.15 12.51 -23.11
N ILE A 247 9.04 12.25 -22.41
CA ILE A 247 7.68 12.17 -22.99
C ILE A 247 7.32 13.45 -23.76
N LYS A 248 7.61 14.63 -23.19
CA LYS A 248 7.32 15.93 -23.83
C LYS A 248 8.10 16.09 -25.14
N SER A 249 9.36 15.64 -25.18
CA SER A 249 10.18 15.63 -26.40
C SER A 249 9.67 14.63 -27.44
N MET A 250 9.21 13.44 -27.01
CA MET A 250 8.69 12.39 -27.88
C MET A 250 7.32 12.76 -28.47
N LYS A 251 6.42 13.37 -27.69
CA LYS A 251 5.14 13.93 -28.18
C LYS A 251 5.38 15.01 -29.26
N GLN A 252 6.44 15.81 -29.17
CA GLN A 252 6.81 16.76 -30.23
C GLN A 252 7.35 16.06 -31.49
N GLN A 253 8.23 15.06 -31.34
CA GLN A 253 8.74 14.28 -32.47
C GLN A 253 7.63 13.50 -33.20
N HIS A 254 6.63 12.99 -32.47
CA HIS A 254 5.44 12.36 -33.06
C HIS A 254 4.66 13.33 -33.93
N LYS A 255 4.32 14.52 -33.41
CA LYS A 255 3.61 15.57 -34.18
C LYS A 255 4.38 16.05 -35.41
N ALA A 256 5.71 15.97 -35.42
CA ALA A 256 6.55 16.29 -36.59
C ALA A 256 6.64 15.14 -37.63
N LEU A 257 6.25 13.91 -37.28
CA LEU A 257 6.26 12.73 -38.15
C LEU A 257 4.86 12.25 -38.54
N ASP A 258 3.80 12.89 -38.04
CA ASP A 258 2.39 12.61 -38.31
C ASP A 258 2.03 12.98 -39.76
N THR A 259 2.42 12.08 -40.66
CA THR A 259 2.35 12.20 -42.12
C THR A 259 2.09 10.81 -42.70
N PRO A 260 1.25 10.65 -43.75
CA PRO A 260 0.88 9.33 -44.27
C PRO A 260 2.09 8.43 -44.60
N ASP A 261 3.14 9.00 -45.20
CA ASP A 261 4.36 8.28 -45.59
C ASP A 261 5.19 7.75 -44.40
N ASN A 262 4.97 8.26 -43.18
CA ASN A 262 5.70 7.86 -41.97
C ASN A 262 4.83 7.12 -40.94
N PHE A 263 3.58 6.75 -41.28
CA PHE A 263 2.62 6.10 -40.38
C PHE A 263 3.25 5.02 -39.48
N VAL A 264 4.00 4.06 -40.06
CA VAL A 264 4.64 2.96 -39.33
C VAL A 264 5.64 3.44 -38.25
N LYS A 265 6.31 4.59 -38.47
CA LYS A 265 7.19 5.22 -37.47
C LYS A 265 6.39 5.97 -36.42
N ALA A 266 5.35 6.71 -36.83
CA ALA A 266 4.46 7.42 -35.91
C ALA A 266 3.79 6.44 -34.94
N SER A 267 3.16 5.37 -35.43
CA SER A 267 2.57 4.31 -34.60
C SER A 267 3.58 3.62 -33.67
N LYS A 268 4.84 3.49 -34.08
CA LYS A 268 5.89 2.97 -33.20
C LYS A 268 6.24 3.95 -32.07
N MET A 269 6.38 5.24 -32.38
CA MET A 269 6.68 6.25 -31.35
C MET A 269 5.48 6.51 -30.42
N LYS A 270 4.24 6.43 -30.91
CA LYS A 270 3.01 6.44 -30.09
C LYS A 270 3.13 5.40 -28.98
N ARG A 271 3.38 4.13 -29.34
CA ARG A 271 3.58 3.03 -28.37
C ARG A 271 4.73 3.25 -27.38
N GLN A 272 5.77 4.02 -27.75
CA GLN A 272 6.86 4.37 -26.83
C GLN A 272 6.46 5.49 -25.86
N ILE A 273 5.69 6.48 -26.32
CA ILE A 273 5.07 7.52 -25.48
C ILE A 273 4.13 6.84 -24.47
N ASP A 274 3.21 5.99 -24.94
CA ASP A 274 2.26 5.24 -24.11
C ASP A 274 2.98 4.41 -23.03
N GLN A 275 4.11 3.79 -23.38
CA GLN A 275 4.94 3.02 -22.44
C GLN A 275 5.64 3.88 -21.38
N MET A 276 6.12 5.07 -21.75
CA MET A 276 6.74 6.01 -20.81
C MET A 276 5.69 6.65 -19.90
N GLU A 277 4.48 6.92 -20.40
CA GLU A 277 3.36 7.45 -19.62
C GLU A 277 2.88 6.46 -18.57
N MET A 278 2.80 5.17 -18.89
CA MET A 278 2.51 4.13 -17.89
C MET A 278 3.57 4.11 -16.78
N ARG A 279 4.86 4.22 -17.12
CA ARG A 279 5.95 4.33 -16.11
C ARG A 279 5.84 5.60 -15.27
N LEU A 280 5.45 6.74 -15.86
CA LEU A 280 5.21 7.98 -15.13
C LEU A 280 4.02 7.84 -14.18
N LYS A 281 2.92 7.20 -14.61
CA LYS A 281 1.76 6.87 -13.77
C LYS A 281 2.18 5.95 -12.61
N GLU A 282 2.93 4.86 -12.86
CA GLU A 282 3.48 3.97 -11.82
C GLU A 282 4.43 4.69 -10.84
N LEU A 283 5.34 5.53 -11.35
CA LEU A 283 6.23 6.35 -10.53
C LEU A 283 5.42 7.30 -9.64
N LYS A 284 4.45 8.05 -10.20
CA LYS A 284 3.56 8.99 -9.49
C LYS A 284 2.71 8.27 -8.44
N GLU A 285 2.25 7.04 -8.68
CA GLU A 285 1.53 6.22 -7.69
C GLU A 285 2.45 5.65 -6.59
N SER A 286 3.64 5.18 -6.95
CA SER A 286 4.65 4.75 -5.97
C SER A 286 5.11 5.93 -5.10
N LEU A 287 5.15 7.15 -5.66
CA LEU A 287 5.46 8.37 -4.94
C LEU A 287 4.26 8.86 -4.10
N ARG A 288 3.02 8.72 -4.61
CA ARG A 288 1.79 9.05 -3.88
C ARG A 288 1.58 8.15 -2.68
N SER A 289 1.86 6.85 -2.79
CA SER A 289 1.78 5.88 -1.68
C SER A 289 2.90 6.09 -0.64
N VAL A 290 4.14 6.35 -1.07
CA VAL A 290 5.27 6.76 -0.21
C VAL A 290 5.02 8.13 0.46
N SER A 291 4.40 9.07 -0.25
CA SER A 291 4.07 10.40 0.29
C SER A 291 2.70 10.45 0.97
N ASN A 292 1.99 9.34 1.09
CA ASN A 292 0.65 9.31 1.70
C ASN A 292 0.80 9.50 3.22
N SER A 293 0.64 10.75 3.66
CA SER A 293 0.78 11.14 5.07
C SER A 293 -0.09 10.27 5.99
N HIS A 294 -1.25 9.81 5.52
CA HIS A 294 -2.10 8.89 6.27
C HIS A 294 -1.41 7.57 6.59
N ASN A 295 -0.67 6.96 5.65
CA ASN A 295 0.00 5.68 5.88
C ASN A 295 1.19 5.84 6.84
N ARG A 296 2.03 6.88 6.65
CA ARG A 296 3.10 7.22 7.61
C ARG A 296 2.54 7.47 9.02
N ASN A 297 1.52 8.31 9.13
CA ASN A 297 0.93 8.68 10.43
C ASN A 297 0.20 7.49 11.07
N PHE A 298 -0.41 6.60 10.27
CA PHE A 298 -1.04 5.36 10.72
C PHE A 298 0.00 4.38 11.27
N VAL A 299 1.09 4.12 10.51
CA VAL A 299 2.21 3.29 10.98
C VAL A 299 2.80 3.88 12.26
N HIS A 300 3.11 5.17 12.29
CA HIS A 300 3.65 5.84 13.48
C HIS A 300 2.71 5.74 14.70
N SER A 301 1.39 5.88 14.50
CA SER A 301 0.37 5.75 15.56
C SER A 301 0.26 4.31 16.09
N LEU A 302 0.16 3.33 15.19
CA LEU A 302 0.13 1.90 15.52
C LEU A 302 1.37 1.49 16.33
N LEU A 303 2.53 2.03 15.96
CA LEU A 303 3.84 1.57 16.38
C LEU A 303 4.34 2.26 17.66
N GLU A 304 4.03 3.55 17.85
CA GLU A 304 4.36 4.29 19.08
C GLU A 304 3.25 4.32 20.14
N VAL A 305 1.97 4.19 19.76
CA VAL A 305 0.84 4.34 20.69
C VAL A 305 0.17 3.00 20.98
N ILE A 306 -0.22 2.24 19.94
CA ILE A 306 -1.04 1.03 20.14
C ILE A 306 -0.22 -0.09 20.80
N ILE A 307 1.00 -0.36 20.36
CA ILE A 307 1.83 -1.41 20.99
C ILE A 307 2.11 -1.10 22.48
N PRO A 308 2.56 0.10 22.89
CA PRO A 308 2.68 0.44 24.32
C PRO A 308 1.36 0.38 25.09
N ALA A 309 0.23 0.79 24.50
CA ALA A 309 -1.08 0.69 25.15
C ALA A 309 -1.47 -0.76 25.44
N VAL A 310 -1.30 -1.67 24.46
CA VAL A 310 -1.55 -3.11 24.65
C VAL A 310 -0.66 -3.69 25.75
N LEU A 311 0.60 -3.26 25.85
CA LEU A 311 1.50 -3.70 26.92
C LEU A 311 1.10 -3.18 28.30
N VAL A 312 0.70 -1.92 28.40
CA VAL A 312 0.17 -1.37 29.65
C VAL A 312 -1.10 -2.10 30.09
N ILE A 313 -1.96 -2.52 29.16
CA ILE A 313 -3.15 -3.32 29.44
C ILE A 313 -2.78 -4.74 29.92
N MET A 314 -1.90 -5.46 29.19
CA MET A 314 -1.55 -6.84 29.54
C MET A 314 -0.77 -6.96 30.86
N PHE A 315 0.13 -6.00 31.15
CA PHE A 315 1.01 -6.04 32.32
C PHE A 315 0.58 -5.08 33.45
N TRP A 316 -0.67 -4.61 33.44
CA TRP A 316 -1.17 -3.57 34.34
C TRP A 316 -0.96 -3.90 35.83
N ALA A 317 -1.16 -5.16 36.21
CA ALA A 317 -0.99 -5.66 37.58
C ALA A 317 0.33 -6.42 37.81
N THR A 318 1.33 -6.30 36.93
CA THR A 318 2.60 -7.05 37.02
C THR A 318 3.79 -6.15 37.40
N PRO A 319 4.54 -6.44 38.46
CA PRO A 319 5.79 -5.74 38.77
C PRO A 319 6.89 -6.17 37.80
N MET A 320 7.39 -5.26 36.97
CA MET A 320 8.36 -5.54 35.91
C MET A 320 9.79 -5.76 36.46
N HIS A 321 10.16 -5.01 37.50
CA HIS A 321 11.45 -5.16 38.18
C HIS A 321 11.32 -4.78 39.66
N LYS A 322 12.14 -5.39 40.54
CA LYS A 322 12.13 -5.15 41.99
C LYS A 322 13.48 -4.55 42.42
N LEU A 323 13.46 -3.35 43.00
CA LEU A 323 14.65 -2.60 43.43
C LEU A 323 14.79 -2.59 44.96
N PRO A 324 16.00 -2.31 45.50
CA PRO A 324 16.16 -2.01 46.91
C PRO A 324 15.32 -0.79 47.31
N LYS A 325 14.63 -0.89 48.45
CA LYS A 325 13.56 0.04 48.87
C LYS A 325 14.00 1.51 48.96
N ASP A 326 15.27 1.76 49.29
CA ASP A 326 15.80 3.09 49.55
C ASP A 326 16.09 3.91 48.27
N MET A 327 16.14 3.27 47.10
CA MET A 327 16.64 3.88 45.85
C MET A 327 15.64 4.77 45.12
N LEU A 328 14.33 4.61 45.35
CA LEU A 328 13.25 5.32 44.62
C LEU A 328 12.52 6.37 45.47
N TRP A 329 13.00 6.67 46.68
CA TRP A 329 12.40 7.71 47.53
C TRP A 329 12.74 9.12 46.98
N PRO A 330 11.77 10.06 46.88
CA PRO A 330 10.41 10.03 47.39
C PRO A 330 9.34 9.51 46.40
N PHE A 331 9.69 9.23 45.15
CA PHE A 331 8.73 8.95 44.07
C PHE A 331 8.22 7.51 43.99
N ALA A 332 8.59 6.64 44.94
CA ALA A 332 8.33 5.20 44.91
C ALA A 332 6.86 4.81 44.60
N GLY A 333 5.87 5.56 45.10
CA GLY A 333 4.45 5.31 44.81
C GLY A 333 4.00 5.66 43.38
N ILE A 334 4.72 6.53 42.68
CA ILE A 334 4.52 6.80 41.25
C ILE A 334 5.17 5.67 40.43
N PHE A 335 6.34 5.20 40.85
CA PHE A 335 7.05 4.11 40.19
C PHE A 335 6.39 2.74 40.36
N SER A 336 5.67 2.48 41.46
CA SER A 336 4.98 1.21 41.69
C SER A 336 3.56 1.12 41.12
N PHE A 337 2.99 2.21 40.59
CA PHE A 337 1.67 2.17 39.95
C PHE A 337 1.73 1.45 38.57
N PRO A 338 0.80 0.52 38.24
CA PRO A 338 -0.38 0.09 39.01
C PRO A 338 -0.16 -1.17 39.91
N ALA A 339 1.04 -1.77 39.91
CA ALA A 339 1.34 -3.02 40.62
C ALA A 339 1.32 -2.93 42.16
N HIS A 340 1.37 -1.72 42.74
CA HIS A 340 1.26 -1.40 44.18
C HIS A 340 2.25 -2.05 45.17
N GLU A 341 3.13 -2.96 44.75
CA GLU A 341 4.22 -3.48 45.60
C GLU A 341 5.28 -2.41 45.95
N GLU A 342 5.71 -2.36 47.22
CA GLU A 342 6.80 -1.48 47.66
C GLU A 342 8.15 -1.87 47.03
N GLY A 343 8.77 -0.94 46.30
CA GLY A 343 10.07 -1.14 45.63
C GLY A 343 9.98 -1.80 44.26
N ALA A 344 8.78 -2.10 43.76
CA ALA A 344 8.58 -2.54 42.39
C ALA A 344 8.46 -1.36 41.41
N ILE A 345 8.85 -1.60 40.15
CA ILE A 345 8.57 -0.72 39.02
C ILE A 345 7.41 -1.31 38.20
N GLY A 346 6.33 -0.55 38.05
CA GLY A 346 5.18 -0.90 37.22
C GLY A 346 5.43 -0.67 35.73
N ILE A 347 4.56 -1.24 34.88
CA ILE A 347 4.72 -1.20 33.42
C ILE A 347 4.77 0.22 32.84
N ILE A 348 4.00 1.17 33.38
CA ILE A 348 3.89 2.54 32.84
C ILE A 348 5.23 3.31 32.97
N PRO A 349 5.84 3.46 34.17
CA PRO A 349 7.18 4.02 34.30
C PRO A 349 8.25 3.23 33.53
N TRP A 350 8.14 1.90 33.50
CA TRP A 350 9.12 1.05 32.81
C TRP A 350 9.17 1.33 31.30
N VAL A 351 8.02 1.33 30.62
CA VAL A 351 7.92 1.63 29.19
C VAL A 351 8.43 3.05 28.89
N PHE A 352 8.08 4.04 29.73
CA PHE A 352 8.56 5.41 29.55
C PHE A 352 10.08 5.55 29.69
N MET A 353 10.69 4.88 30.68
CA MET A 353 12.14 4.87 30.84
C MET A 353 12.84 4.16 29.68
N CYS A 354 12.32 3.01 29.23
CA CYS A 354 12.82 2.32 28.05
C CYS A 354 12.77 3.23 26.81
N GLN A 355 11.62 3.84 26.51
CA GLN A 355 11.47 4.77 25.38
C GLN A 355 12.52 5.88 25.41
N ARG A 356 12.74 6.54 26.56
CA ARG A 356 13.72 7.63 26.70
C ARG A 356 15.17 7.16 26.60
N CYS A 357 15.50 5.97 27.12
CA CYS A 357 16.81 5.38 26.91
C CYS A 357 17.07 5.10 25.42
N PHE A 358 16.08 4.64 24.67
CA PHE A 358 16.21 4.41 23.22
C PHE A 358 16.27 5.71 22.41
N ASP A 359 15.54 6.75 22.78
CA ASP A 359 15.63 8.07 22.14
C ASP A 359 17.07 8.61 22.22
N VAL A 360 17.69 8.54 23.40
CA VAL A 360 19.10 8.94 23.63
C VAL A 360 20.09 8.04 22.89
N LEU A 361 19.89 6.72 22.88
CA LEU A 361 20.76 5.79 22.14
C LEU A 361 20.71 6.04 20.63
N VAL A 362 19.53 6.35 20.08
CA VAL A 362 19.36 6.69 18.65
C VAL A 362 19.98 8.04 18.33
N GLU A 363 19.88 9.04 19.22
CA GLU A 363 20.56 10.34 19.06
C GLU A 363 22.09 10.17 19.03
N ILE A 364 22.66 9.39 19.96
CA ILE A 364 24.09 9.05 19.98
C ILE A 364 24.50 8.29 18.71
N ALA A 365 23.70 7.31 18.27
CA ALA A 365 23.97 6.54 17.06
C ALA A 365 23.96 7.40 15.79
N ARG A 366 23.03 8.37 15.67
CA ARG A 366 23.02 9.36 14.58
C ARG A 366 24.27 10.24 14.62
N GLY A 367 24.65 10.76 15.79
CA GLY A 367 25.86 11.57 15.96
C GLY A 367 27.14 10.82 15.56
N ILE A 368 27.25 9.54 15.91
CA ILE A 368 28.37 8.67 15.47
C ILE A 368 28.31 8.44 13.94
N ALA A 369 27.13 8.17 13.37
CA ALA A 369 26.98 7.97 11.93
C ALA A 369 27.32 9.22 11.10
N GLU A 370 27.03 10.42 11.61
CA GLU A 370 27.48 11.67 10.99
C GLU A 370 28.98 11.89 11.12
N LEU A 371 29.59 11.55 12.26
CA LEU A 371 31.05 11.61 12.45
C LEU A 371 31.83 10.62 11.58
N VAL A 372 31.21 9.49 11.20
CA VAL A 372 31.77 8.49 10.28
C VAL A 372 31.54 8.85 8.79
N ARG A 373 30.62 9.77 8.50
CA ARG A 373 30.33 10.26 7.13
C ARG A 373 31.15 11.51 6.74
N ARG A 374 31.90 12.10 7.68
CA ARG A 374 32.76 13.28 7.47
C ARG A 374 34.24 12.91 7.35
#